data_AF-A0A7C7P0A4-F1
#
_entry.id   AF-A0A7C7P0A4-F1
#
_cell.length_a   1.000
_cell.length_b   1.000
_cell.length_c   1.000
_cell.angle_alpha   90.00
_cell.angle_beta   90.00
_cell.angle_gamma   90.00
#
_symmetry.space_group_name_H-M   'P 1'
#
loop_
_entity.id
_entity.type
_entity.pdbx_description
1 polymer ?
#
loop_
_entity_poly.entity_id
_entity_poly.type
_entity_poly.pdbx_seq_one_letter_code
_entity_poly.pdbx_strand_id
1 'polypeptide(L)'
;MKQSFIIFSVLFYISCSNFSDEHFGLVIHGGAGTITRENMSAEKEAEYISKLSAALKTGYEILEKGGSSLDAVEATIRVMEDSPLFNAGKGAVFTGEGTNELDASIMDGETHQAGAVAGVKTVKNPITAARKVMEETRHVLLAGDGADVFANEQGLEIVPNSYFHTERRFKSLMKAKEKEIEKHGTVGCVALDKKGNLAAGTSTGGLTNKRWGRVGDSPIIGAGTYASNETCAVSGTGQGEYFIRGS
;
A
#
# COMPACT_ATOMS: atom_id res chain seq x y z
N MET A 1 -0.50 -5.80 83.86
CA MET A 1 -1.05 -5.06 82.71
C MET A 1 0.02 -4.95 81.63
N LYS A 2 -0.07 -5.76 80.57
CA LYS A 2 0.76 -5.62 79.35
C LYS A 2 -0.23 -5.60 78.18
N GLN A 3 -0.45 -4.43 77.59
CA GLN A 3 -1.26 -4.28 76.38
C GLN A 3 -0.39 -4.64 75.17
N SER A 4 -0.81 -5.65 74.41
CA SER A 4 -0.26 -5.95 73.09
C SER A 4 -1.02 -5.10 72.07
N PHE A 5 -0.31 -4.21 71.37
CA PHE A 5 -0.83 -3.53 70.18
C PHE A 5 -0.55 -4.41 68.96
N ILE A 6 -1.61 -4.91 68.32
CA ILE A 6 -1.54 -5.56 67.02
C ILE A 6 -1.68 -4.45 65.97
N ILE A 7 -0.61 -4.21 65.20
CA ILE A 7 -0.62 -3.29 64.06
C ILE A 7 -1.15 -4.06 62.85
N PHE A 8 -2.34 -3.69 62.39
CA PHE A 8 -2.92 -4.16 61.14
C PHE A 8 -2.30 -3.37 59.98
N SER A 9 -1.42 -4.00 59.21
CA SER A 9 -0.89 -3.43 57.98
C SER A 9 -1.89 -3.68 56.84
N VAL A 10 -2.57 -2.62 56.40
CA VAL A 10 -3.41 -2.64 55.20
C VAL A 10 -2.50 -2.41 54.00
N LEU A 11 -2.18 -3.46 53.24
CA LEU A 11 -1.54 -3.33 51.93
C LEU A 11 -2.57 -2.79 50.92
N PHE A 12 -2.45 -1.51 50.57
CA PHE A 12 -3.12 -0.92 49.43
C PHE A 12 -2.40 -1.40 48.16
N TYR A 13 -2.97 -2.37 47.45
CA TYR A 13 -2.59 -2.67 46.07
C TYR A 13 -3.10 -1.52 45.19
N ILE A 14 -2.26 -0.50 45.03
CA ILE A 14 -2.43 0.47 43.94
C ILE A 14 -2.07 -0.31 42.67
N SER A 15 -3.10 -0.77 41.95
CA SER A 15 -2.93 -1.18 40.56
C SER A 15 -2.45 0.05 39.80
N CYS A 16 -1.16 0.10 39.49
CA CYS A 16 -0.66 0.98 38.45
C CYS A 16 -1.33 0.51 37.15
N SER A 17 -2.44 1.16 36.79
CA SER A 17 -2.91 1.19 35.42
C SER A 17 -1.78 1.87 34.62
N ASN A 18 -0.89 1.06 34.07
CA ASN A 18 -0.07 1.49 32.94
C ASN A 18 -1.05 1.85 31.83
N PHE A 19 -1.48 3.11 31.79
CA PHE A 19 -1.92 3.72 30.55
C PHE A 19 -0.67 3.75 29.67
N SER A 20 -0.39 2.65 28.98
CA SER A 20 0.40 2.75 27.76
C SER A 20 -0.41 3.68 26.87
N ASP A 21 0.08 4.89 26.62
CA ASP A 21 -0.42 5.70 25.52
C ASP A 21 -0.47 4.77 24.30
N GLU A 22 -1.67 4.49 23.79
CA GLU A 22 -1.85 3.58 22.66
C GLU A 22 -1.34 4.28 21.41
N HIS A 23 -0.03 4.18 21.18
CA HIS A 23 0.64 4.76 20.03
C HIS A 23 0.43 3.87 18.81
N PHE A 24 -0.46 4.30 17.92
CA PHE A 24 -0.59 3.74 16.58
C PHE A 24 -0.46 4.86 15.55
N GLY A 25 -0.10 4.51 14.32
CA GLY A 25 0.17 5.50 13.28
C GLY A 25 -0.06 4.94 11.90
N LEU A 26 -0.44 5.82 10.98
CA LEU A 26 -0.68 5.49 9.59
C LEU A 26 -0.16 6.63 8.71
N VAL A 27 0.64 6.29 7.71
CA VAL A 27 1.12 7.24 6.70
C VAL A 27 0.81 6.69 5.33
N ILE A 28 0.36 7.56 4.42
CA ILE A 28 -0.01 7.21 3.05
C ILE A 28 0.66 8.14 2.05
N HIS A 29 0.82 7.67 0.80
CA HIS A 29 1.12 8.53 -0.33
C HIS A 29 0.30 8.16 -1.56
N GLY A 30 -0.08 9.15 -2.36
CA GLY A 30 -0.78 8.99 -3.65
C GLY A 30 0.14 9.06 -4.88
N GLY A 31 1.45 9.09 -4.66
CA GLY A 31 2.49 9.14 -5.69
C GLY A 31 3.23 10.48 -5.78
N ALA A 32 4.47 10.42 -6.25
CA ALA A 32 5.31 11.58 -6.52
C ALA A 32 5.25 11.98 -8.00
N GLY A 33 5.37 13.27 -8.31
CA GLY A 33 5.44 13.77 -9.69
C GLY A 33 5.19 15.28 -9.84
N THR A 34 5.26 15.75 -11.08
CA THR A 34 5.20 17.16 -11.50
C THR A 34 3.77 17.72 -11.65
N ILE A 35 2.88 17.46 -10.69
CA ILE A 35 1.67 18.30 -10.62
C ILE A 35 2.08 19.61 -9.97
N THR A 36 2.42 20.62 -10.79
CA THR A 36 2.63 21.98 -10.29
C THR A 36 1.30 22.57 -9.83
N ARG A 37 1.29 23.36 -8.76
CA ARG A 37 0.08 24.03 -8.26
C ARG A 37 -0.63 24.84 -9.34
N GLU A 38 0.13 25.42 -10.27
CA GLU A 38 -0.35 26.16 -11.45
C GLU A 38 -1.26 25.33 -12.38
N ASN A 39 -1.09 24.01 -12.39
CA ASN A 39 -1.86 23.07 -13.21
C ASN A 39 -2.95 22.33 -12.42
N MET A 40 -3.16 22.69 -11.14
CA MET A 40 -4.17 22.10 -10.26
C MET A 40 -5.32 23.10 -10.08
N SER A 41 -6.53 22.71 -10.50
CA SER A 41 -7.72 23.49 -10.13
C SER A 41 -8.13 23.16 -8.70
N ALA A 42 -8.78 24.10 -8.02
CA ALA A 42 -9.24 23.92 -6.64
C ALA A 42 -10.17 22.70 -6.49
N GLU A 43 -10.98 22.42 -7.51
CA GLU A 43 -11.88 21.25 -7.53
C GLU A 43 -11.09 19.95 -7.57
N LYS A 44 -10.08 19.86 -8.44
CA LYS A 44 -9.22 18.67 -8.52
C LYS A 44 -8.43 18.46 -7.24
N GLU A 45 -7.89 19.53 -6.66
CA GLU A 45 -7.20 19.46 -5.38
C GLU A 45 -8.13 18.91 -4.28
N ALA A 46 -9.36 19.43 -4.20
CA ALA A 46 -10.37 18.95 -3.27
C ALA A 46 -10.73 17.47 -3.51
N GLU A 47 -10.80 17.00 -4.76
CA GLU A 47 -11.01 15.58 -5.08
C GLU A 47 -9.87 14.69 -4.56
N TYR A 48 -8.61 15.08 -4.79
CA TYR A 48 -7.45 14.34 -4.28
C TYR A 48 -7.41 14.33 -2.74
N ILE A 49 -7.60 15.48 -2.10
CA ILE A 49 -7.64 15.59 -0.64
C ILE A 49 -8.77 14.71 -0.09
N SER A 50 -9.98 14.82 -0.63
CA SER A 50 -11.13 14.03 -0.19
C SER A 50 -10.83 12.52 -0.28
N LYS A 51 -10.22 12.07 -1.38
CA LYS A 51 -9.90 10.66 -1.55
C LYS A 51 -8.76 10.18 -0.65
N LEU A 52 -7.70 10.98 -0.47
CA LEU A 52 -6.62 10.67 0.47
C LEU A 52 -7.14 10.63 1.91
N SER A 53 -8.00 11.56 2.30
CA SER A 53 -8.65 11.55 3.61
C SER A 53 -9.53 10.32 3.80
N ALA A 54 -10.25 9.88 2.77
CA ALA A 54 -11.03 8.64 2.83
C ALA A 54 -10.13 7.41 3.03
N ALA A 55 -9.03 7.30 2.27
CA ALA A 55 -8.07 6.19 2.41
C ALA A 55 -7.44 6.18 3.81
N LEU A 56 -6.95 7.34 4.28
CA LEU A 56 -6.36 7.48 5.60
C LEU A 56 -7.35 7.11 6.71
N LYS A 57 -8.60 7.59 6.61
CA LYS A 57 -9.66 7.28 7.57
C LYS A 57 -9.95 5.78 7.62
N THR A 58 -10.02 5.09 6.49
CA THR A 58 -10.25 3.64 6.42
C THR A 58 -9.20 2.85 7.21
N GLY A 59 -7.91 3.11 6.99
CA GLY A 59 -6.86 2.43 7.75
C GLY A 59 -6.82 2.86 9.22
N TYR A 60 -7.02 4.15 9.49
CA TYR A 60 -6.98 4.69 10.85
C TYR A 60 -8.05 4.04 11.74
N GLU A 61 -9.28 3.90 11.24
CA GLU A 61 -10.36 3.26 11.98
C GLU A 61 -10.08 1.78 12.31
N ILE A 62 -9.31 1.08 11.46
CA ILE A 62 -8.89 -0.30 11.72
C ILE A 62 -7.92 -0.31 12.91
N LEU A 63 -6.90 0.55 12.89
CA LEU A 63 -5.91 0.65 13.97
C LEU A 63 -6.54 1.12 15.29
N GLU A 64 -7.43 2.12 15.22
CA GLU A 64 -8.16 2.66 16.37
C GLU A 64 -8.98 1.58 17.08
N LYS A 65 -9.57 0.64 16.33
CA LYS A 65 -10.32 -0.51 16.86
C LYS A 65 -9.43 -1.68 17.30
N GLY A 66 -8.11 -1.55 17.22
CA GLY A 66 -7.15 -2.59 17.60
C GLY A 66 -6.92 -3.66 16.54
N GLY A 67 -7.26 -3.38 15.28
CA GLY A 67 -6.90 -4.22 14.13
C GLY A 67 -5.39 -4.18 13.83
N SER A 68 -4.93 -5.09 12.97
CA SER A 68 -3.51 -5.22 12.64
C SER A 68 -3.02 -4.13 11.68
N SER A 69 -1.71 -3.87 11.70
CA SER A 69 -1.05 -2.99 10.74
C SER A 69 -1.19 -3.48 9.29
N LEU A 70 -1.15 -4.81 9.05
CA LEU A 70 -1.38 -5.41 7.73
C LEU A 70 -2.79 -5.13 7.20
N ASP A 71 -3.81 -5.31 8.03
CA ASP A 71 -5.20 -5.04 7.64
C ASP A 71 -5.40 -3.56 7.29
N ALA A 72 -4.80 -2.66 8.10
CA ALA A 72 -4.88 -1.22 7.86
C ALA A 72 -4.19 -0.83 6.55
N VAL A 73 -3.00 -1.37 6.27
CA VAL A 73 -2.25 -1.11 5.03
C VAL A 73 -3.03 -1.59 3.81
N GLU A 74 -3.50 -2.83 3.81
CA GLU A 74 -4.24 -3.40 2.68
C GLU A 74 -5.51 -2.58 2.39
N ALA A 75 -6.35 -2.35 3.42
CA ALA A 75 -7.61 -1.63 3.26
C ALA A 75 -7.41 -0.20 2.75
N THR A 76 -6.37 0.48 3.24
CA THR A 76 -6.01 1.84 2.81
C THR A 76 -5.61 1.88 1.34
N ILE A 77 -4.77 0.94 0.90
CA ILE A 77 -4.29 0.88 -0.48
C ILE A 77 -5.44 0.52 -1.43
N ARG A 78 -6.34 -0.39 -1.04
CA ARG A 78 -7.54 -0.72 -1.85
C ARG A 78 -8.39 0.51 -2.16
N VAL A 79 -8.58 1.43 -1.20
CA VAL A 79 -9.31 2.69 -1.44
C VAL A 79 -8.65 3.52 -2.55
N MET A 80 -7.31 3.51 -2.62
CA MET A 80 -6.56 4.21 -3.65
C MET A 80 -6.55 3.45 -4.99
N GLU A 81 -6.48 2.12 -4.98
CA GLU A 81 -6.60 1.28 -6.18
C GLU A 81 -7.99 1.39 -6.83
N ASP A 82 -9.06 1.51 -6.05
CA ASP A 82 -10.42 1.68 -6.56
C ASP A 82 -10.68 3.10 -7.11
N SER A 83 -9.75 4.02 -6.89
CA SER A 83 -9.85 5.41 -7.32
C SER A 83 -9.20 5.64 -8.69
N PRO A 84 -9.88 6.28 -9.65
CA PRO A 84 -9.28 6.64 -10.95
C PRO A 84 -8.23 7.77 -10.86
N LEU A 85 -8.07 8.37 -9.67
CA LEU A 85 -7.17 9.51 -9.45
C LEU A 85 -5.70 9.09 -9.37
N PHE A 86 -5.41 7.93 -8.79
CA PHE A 86 -4.05 7.48 -8.53
C PHE A 86 -3.56 6.48 -9.57
N ASN A 87 -2.25 6.31 -9.69
CA ASN A 87 -1.66 5.35 -10.61
C ASN A 87 -1.53 3.97 -9.95
N ALA A 88 -2.66 3.37 -9.62
CA ALA A 88 -2.79 2.01 -9.11
C ALA A 88 -4.22 1.54 -9.38
N GLY A 89 -4.44 0.24 -9.61
CA GLY A 89 -5.76 -0.30 -9.94
C GLY A 89 -6.48 0.51 -11.04
N LYS A 90 -7.69 0.99 -10.75
CA LYS A 90 -8.62 1.65 -11.68
C LYS A 90 -8.03 2.87 -12.42
N GLY A 91 -7.03 3.53 -11.85
CA GLY A 91 -6.39 4.73 -12.41
C GLY A 91 -5.00 4.50 -13.00
N ALA A 92 -4.61 3.24 -13.21
CA ALA A 92 -3.30 2.85 -13.69
C ALA A 92 -2.92 3.47 -15.04
N VAL A 93 -1.63 3.70 -15.20
CA VAL A 93 -1.03 4.09 -16.48
C VAL A 93 -1.01 2.93 -17.46
N PHE A 94 -0.80 3.26 -18.73
CA PHE A 94 -0.77 2.28 -19.82
C PHE A 94 0.65 1.88 -20.20
N THR A 95 0.79 0.62 -20.59
CA THR A 95 1.92 0.10 -21.36
C THR A 95 2.01 0.75 -22.74
N GLY A 96 3.13 0.54 -23.43
CA GLY A 96 3.27 0.96 -24.84
C GLY A 96 2.23 0.34 -25.79
N GLU A 97 1.67 -0.82 -25.42
CA GLU A 97 0.65 -1.53 -26.19
C GLU A 97 -0.78 -1.06 -25.88
N GLY A 98 -0.96 -0.13 -24.93
CA GLY A 98 -2.28 0.39 -24.58
C GLY A 98 -3.08 -0.50 -23.62
N THR A 99 -2.41 -1.40 -22.91
CA THR A 99 -2.98 -2.22 -21.82
C THR A 99 -2.55 -1.70 -20.45
N ASN A 100 -3.21 -2.13 -19.38
CA ASN A 100 -2.79 -1.89 -18.01
C ASN A 100 -2.13 -3.13 -17.41
N GLU A 101 -1.00 -2.96 -16.75
CA GLU A 101 -0.27 -4.01 -16.04
C GLU A 101 0.11 -3.47 -14.66
N LEU A 102 -0.23 -4.21 -13.62
CA LEU A 102 -0.18 -3.74 -12.25
C LEU A 102 0.82 -4.53 -11.43
N ASP A 103 1.47 -3.85 -10.50
CA ASP A 103 2.43 -4.41 -9.57
C ASP A 103 2.06 -4.01 -8.15
N ALA A 104 2.18 -4.92 -7.18
CA ALA A 104 2.03 -4.59 -5.77
C ALA A 104 2.83 -5.53 -4.87
N SER A 105 3.21 -5.06 -3.69
CA SER A 105 3.67 -5.90 -2.60
C SER A 105 3.22 -5.41 -1.23
N ILE A 106 3.24 -6.33 -0.26
CA ILE A 106 2.95 -6.09 1.15
C ILE A 106 3.92 -6.89 2.00
N MET A 107 4.33 -6.33 3.14
CA MET A 107 5.28 -6.95 4.06
C MET A 107 4.87 -6.72 5.51
N ASP A 108 4.95 -7.79 6.29
CA ASP A 108 4.79 -7.81 7.74
C ASP A 108 6.14 -7.60 8.44
N GLY A 109 6.20 -6.59 9.31
CA GLY A 109 7.39 -6.27 10.08
C GLY A 109 7.64 -7.19 11.27
N GLU A 110 6.63 -7.91 11.77
CA GLU A 110 6.81 -8.85 12.88
C GLU A 110 7.47 -10.15 12.41
N THR A 111 6.93 -10.75 11.34
CA THR A 111 7.37 -12.06 10.86
C THR A 111 8.33 -12.01 9.68
N HIS A 112 8.50 -10.83 9.07
CA HIS A 112 9.20 -10.62 7.80
C HIS A 112 8.56 -11.40 6.62
N GLN A 113 7.35 -11.93 6.80
CA GLN A 113 6.58 -12.47 5.69
C GLN A 113 6.24 -11.35 4.71
N ALA A 114 6.28 -11.69 3.43
CA ALA A 114 6.00 -10.75 2.37
C ALA A 114 5.31 -11.46 1.21
N GLY A 115 4.50 -10.71 0.47
CA GLY A 115 3.86 -11.18 -0.74
C GLY A 115 3.83 -10.10 -1.79
N ALA A 116 3.91 -10.50 -3.05
CA ALA A 116 4.02 -9.62 -4.19
C ALA A 116 3.42 -10.23 -5.44
N VAL A 117 2.85 -9.36 -6.27
CA VAL A 117 2.43 -9.67 -7.64
C VAL A 117 3.01 -8.66 -8.60
N ALA A 118 3.42 -9.10 -9.79
CA ALA A 118 3.96 -8.24 -10.83
C ALA A 118 3.31 -8.53 -12.19
N GLY A 119 3.00 -7.49 -12.96
CA GLY A 119 2.44 -7.62 -14.31
C GLY A 119 1.05 -8.26 -14.37
N VAL A 120 0.26 -8.17 -13.30
CA VAL A 120 -1.13 -8.67 -13.29
C VAL A 120 -2.04 -7.75 -14.09
N LYS A 121 -3.03 -8.33 -14.75
CA LYS A 121 -3.87 -7.63 -15.74
C LYS A 121 -5.36 -7.70 -15.45
N THR A 122 -5.78 -8.53 -14.50
CA THR A 122 -7.21 -8.83 -14.30
C THR A 122 -7.66 -8.80 -12.84
N VAL A 123 -6.79 -9.02 -11.86
CA VAL A 123 -7.18 -8.85 -10.45
C VAL A 123 -7.43 -7.38 -10.13
N LYS A 124 -8.63 -7.07 -9.62
CA LYS A 124 -9.08 -5.69 -9.37
C LYS A 124 -8.20 -4.94 -8.37
N ASN A 125 -7.76 -5.62 -7.32
CA ASN A 125 -6.96 -5.06 -6.23
C ASN A 125 -5.63 -5.83 -6.08
N PRO A 126 -4.56 -5.43 -6.79
CA PRO A 126 -3.25 -6.07 -6.71
C PRO A 126 -2.69 -6.21 -5.29
N ILE A 127 -2.93 -5.23 -4.39
CA ILE A 127 -2.44 -5.34 -3.00
C ILE A 127 -3.04 -6.54 -2.26
N THR A 128 -4.31 -6.86 -2.50
CA THR A 128 -4.98 -8.03 -1.92
C THR A 128 -4.42 -9.32 -2.51
N ALA A 129 -4.09 -9.32 -3.81
CA ALA A 129 -3.42 -10.45 -4.44
C ALA A 129 -2.03 -10.68 -3.84
N ALA A 130 -1.26 -9.62 -3.63
CA ALA A 130 0.03 -9.67 -2.95
C ALA A 130 -0.10 -10.24 -1.53
N ARG A 131 -1.09 -9.80 -0.75
CA ARG A 131 -1.38 -10.38 0.57
C ARG A 131 -1.73 -11.87 0.49
N LYS A 132 -2.52 -12.28 -0.50
CA LYS A 132 -2.83 -13.70 -0.71
C LYS A 132 -1.61 -14.53 -1.07
N VAL A 133 -0.66 -13.98 -1.85
CA VAL A 133 0.62 -14.66 -2.10
C VAL A 133 1.36 -14.92 -0.79
N MET A 134 1.41 -13.93 0.11
CA MET A 134 2.06 -14.03 1.43
C MET A 134 1.43 -15.10 2.32
N GLU A 135 0.09 -15.14 2.39
CA GLU A 135 -0.65 -15.96 3.35
C GLU A 135 -0.91 -17.39 2.85
N GLU A 136 -1.12 -17.58 1.55
CA GLU A 136 -1.67 -18.83 0.99
C GLU A 136 -0.64 -19.62 0.16
N THR A 137 0.60 -19.13 0.10
CA THR A 137 1.68 -19.79 -0.65
C THR A 137 2.98 -19.81 0.15
N ARG A 138 3.90 -20.69 -0.26
CA ARG A 138 5.30 -20.68 0.23
C ARG A 138 6.18 -19.66 -0.50
N HIS A 139 5.62 -18.88 -1.42
CA HIS A 139 6.33 -18.00 -2.34
C HIS A 139 6.14 -16.55 -1.92
N VAL A 140 7.11 -15.70 -2.28
CA VAL A 140 7.03 -14.26 -2.00
C VAL A 140 6.48 -13.48 -3.19
N LEU A 141 6.77 -13.90 -4.43
CA LEU A 141 6.41 -13.14 -5.62
C LEU A 141 5.89 -14.06 -6.72
N LEU A 142 4.72 -13.73 -7.26
CA LEU A 142 4.17 -14.31 -8.49
C LEU A 142 4.11 -13.23 -9.59
N ALA A 143 4.19 -13.63 -10.85
CA ALA A 143 4.20 -12.66 -11.96
C ALA A 143 3.40 -13.12 -13.18
N GLY A 144 2.92 -12.13 -13.94
CA GLY A 144 2.19 -12.28 -15.19
C GLY A 144 0.91 -13.09 -15.05
N ASP A 145 0.55 -13.80 -16.11
CA ASP A 145 -0.70 -14.55 -16.21
C ASP A 145 -0.86 -15.59 -15.07
N GLY A 146 0.25 -16.17 -14.59
CA GLY A 146 0.23 -17.10 -13.46
C GLY A 146 -0.24 -16.46 -12.14
N ALA A 147 0.08 -15.18 -11.92
CA ALA A 147 -0.41 -14.44 -10.76
C ALA A 147 -1.92 -14.11 -10.89
N ASP A 148 -2.41 -13.83 -12.10
CA ASP A 148 -3.85 -13.66 -12.36
C ASP A 148 -4.63 -14.97 -12.15
N VAL A 149 -4.09 -16.11 -12.62
CA VAL A 149 -4.67 -17.44 -12.37
C VAL A 149 -4.77 -17.71 -10.86
N PHE A 150 -3.67 -17.48 -10.13
CA PHE A 150 -3.65 -17.62 -8.68
C PHE A 150 -4.70 -16.72 -8.02
N ALA A 151 -4.78 -15.43 -8.39
CA ALA A 151 -5.78 -14.52 -7.83
C ALA A 151 -7.22 -15.02 -8.02
N ASN A 152 -7.51 -15.60 -9.19
CA ASN A 152 -8.81 -16.21 -9.46
C ASN A 152 -9.07 -17.47 -8.60
N GLU A 153 -8.07 -18.33 -8.43
CA GLU A 153 -8.17 -19.52 -7.56
C GLU A 153 -8.39 -19.15 -6.09
N GLN A 154 -7.83 -18.03 -5.64
CA GLN A 154 -8.06 -17.47 -4.30
C GLN A 154 -9.43 -16.77 -4.14
N GLY A 155 -10.27 -16.77 -5.19
CA GLY A 155 -11.61 -16.18 -5.16
C GLY A 155 -11.59 -14.64 -5.13
N LEU A 156 -10.51 -14.00 -5.60
CA LEU A 156 -10.44 -12.55 -5.70
C LEU A 156 -11.31 -12.03 -6.86
N GLU A 157 -11.73 -10.77 -6.78
CA GLU A 157 -12.53 -10.15 -7.83
C GLU A 157 -11.68 -9.94 -9.10
N ILE A 158 -12.02 -10.69 -10.14
CA ILE A 158 -11.41 -10.60 -11.46
C ILE A 158 -12.26 -9.68 -12.35
N VAL A 159 -11.60 -8.70 -12.97
CA VAL A 159 -12.20 -7.70 -13.85
C VAL A 159 -11.53 -7.74 -15.23
N PRO A 160 -12.24 -7.35 -16.30
CA PRO A 160 -11.58 -7.14 -17.59
C PRO A 160 -10.56 -6.01 -17.48
N ASN A 161 -9.46 -6.08 -18.25
CA ASN A 161 -8.41 -5.05 -18.23
C ASN A 161 -8.95 -3.63 -18.48
N SER A 162 -10.05 -3.50 -19.24
CA SER A 162 -10.76 -2.24 -19.48
C SER A 162 -11.33 -1.57 -18.22
N TYR A 163 -11.45 -2.27 -17.09
CA TYR A 163 -11.79 -1.67 -15.80
C TYR A 163 -10.75 -0.62 -15.36
N PHE A 164 -9.47 -0.88 -15.63
CA PHE A 164 -8.36 0.01 -15.27
C PHE A 164 -8.20 1.21 -16.21
N HIS A 165 -8.97 1.23 -17.30
CA HIS A 165 -8.87 2.26 -18.31
C HIS A 165 -9.51 3.57 -17.83
N THR A 166 -8.74 4.66 -17.89
CA THR A 166 -9.30 6.02 -17.79
C THR A 166 -8.85 6.87 -18.97
N GLU A 167 -9.78 7.67 -19.50
CA GLU A 167 -9.53 8.56 -20.63
C GLU A 167 -8.36 9.52 -20.36
N ARG A 168 -8.22 9.98 -19.10
CA ARG A 168 -7.13 10.84 -18.66
C ARG A 168 -5.76 10.16 -18.82
N ARG A 169 -5.64 8.89 -18.43
CA ARG A 169 -4.39 8.13 -18.52
C ARG A 169 -4.11 7.71 -19.96
N PHE A 170 -5.14 7.40 -20.75
CA PHE A 170 -4.99 7.06 -22.16
C PHE A 170 -4.47 8.25 -22.97
N LYS A 171 -5.05 9.45 -22.75
CA LYS A 171 -4.49 10.70 -23.31
C LYS A 171 -3.04 10.97 -22.88
N SER A 172 -2.65 10.51 -21.68
CA SER A 172 -1.25 10.63 -21.23
C SER A 172 -0.32 9.70 -22.00
N LEU A 173 -0.76 8.47 -22.32
CA LEU A 173 -0.03 7.55 -23.21
C LEU A 173 0.18 8.17 -24.59
N MET A 174 -0.88 8.70 -25.21
CA MET A 174 -0.79 9.30 -26.55
C MET A 174 0.26 10.43 -26.58
N LYS A 175 0.26 11.31 -25.57
CA LYS A 175 1.27 12.37 -25.42
C LYS A 175 2.68 11.82 -25.18
N ALA A 176 2.81 10.76 -24.38
CA ALA A 176 4.11 10.14 -24.10
C ALA A 176 4.73 9.51 -25.34
N LYS A 177 3.91 8.94 -26.24
CA LYS A 177 4.37 8.41 -27.54
C LYS A 177 4.89 9.51 -28.48
N GLU A 178 4.40 10.74 -28.34
CA GLU A 178 4.85 11.88 -29.17
C GLU A 178 6.08 12.60 -28.61
N LYS A 179 6.23 12.68 -27.28
CA LYS A 179 7.20 13.60 -26.62
C LYS A 179 8.14 12.93 -25.62
N GLU A 180 8.15 11.60 -25.49
CA GLU A 180 8.94 10.83 -24.51
C GLU A 180 8.84 11.39 -23.08
N ILE A 181 7.63 11.75 -22.63
CA ILE A 181 7.41 12.25 -21.27
C ILE A 181 7.17 11.07 -20.33
N GLU A 182 8.08 10.85 -19.40
CA GLU A 182 7.90 9.88 -18.32
C GLU A 182 7.03 10.48 -17.20
N LYS A 183 5.94 9.78 -16.88
CA LYS A 183 5.13 10.07 -15.69
C LYS A 183 5.03 8.81 -14.85
N HIS A 184 5.41 8.97 -13.59
CA HIS A 184 5.27 7.97 -12.53
C HIS A 184 4.25 8.42 -11.50
N GLY A 185 3.90 7.50 -10.62
CA GLY A 185 3.03 7.68 -9.48
C GLY A 185 2.77 6.31 -8.90
N THR A 186 2.94 6.15 -7.61
CA THR A 186 2.75 4.88 -6.92
C THR A 186 1.99 5.20 -5.65
N VAL A 187 1.04 4.34 -5.28
CA VAL A 187 0.33 4.49 -4.01
C VAL A 187 0.96 3.59 -2.98
N GLY A 188 0.85 3.98 -1.72
CA GLY A 188 1.38 3.15 -0.66
C GLY A 188 1.00 3.61 0.71
N CYS A 189 1.23 2.73 1.67
CA CYS A 189 0.84 2.89 3.05
C CYS A 189 1.83 2.17 3.96
N VAL A 190 2.14 2.80 5.09
CA VAL A 190 2.84 2.17 6.22
C VAL A 190 2.02 2.39 7.48
N ALA A 191 2.00 1.38 8.37
CA ALA A 191 1.22 1.41 9.60
C ALA A 191 2.03 0.88 10.78
N LEU A 192 1.77 1.44 11.96
CA LEU A 192 2.13 0.94 13.28
C LEU A 192 0.83 0.65 14.02
N ASP A 193 0.60 -0.59 14.45
CA ASP A 193 -0.58 -0.96 15.23
C ASP A 193 -0.36 -0.88 16.76
N LYS A 194 -1.45 -1.07 17.51
CA LYS A 194 -1.43 -0.99 18.99
C LYS A 194 -0.60 -2.08 19.67
N LYS A 195 -0.20 -3.13 18.95
CA LYS A 195 0.71 -4.17 19.45
C LYS A 195 2.18 -3.81 19.20
N GLY A 196 2.44 -2.71 18.50
CA GLY A 196 3.78 -2.30 18.09
C GLY A 196 4.24 -2.92 16.78
N ASN A 197 3.35 -3.56 16.00
CA ASN A 197 3.70 -4.19 14.75
C ASN A 197 3.68 -3.19 13.59
N LEU A 198 4.72 -3.25 12.78
CA LEU A 198 4.88 -2.46 11.56
C LEU A 198 4.43 -3.25 10.34
N ALA A 199 3.81 -2.59 9.37
CA ALA A 199 3.55 -3.15 8.06
C ALA A 199 3.74 -2.09 6.97
N ALA A 200 4.07 -2.54 5.77
CA ALA A 200 4.20 -1.68 4.60
C ALA A 200 3.55 -2.33 3.38
N GLY A 201 2.99 -1.51 2.51
CA GLY A 201 2.45 -1.95 1.23
C GLY A 201 2.55 -0.88 0.17
N THR A 202 2.71 -1.31 -1.08
CA THR A 202 2.90 -0.41 -2.23
C THR A 202 2.22 -1.03 -3.45
N SER A 203 1.53 -0.21 -4.25
CA SER A 203 0.81 -0.64 -5.46
C SER A 203 0.93 0.39 -6.58
N THR A 204 1.07 -0.07 -7.82
CA THR A 204 1.33 0.80 -8.98
C THR A 204 0.82 0.23 -10.31
N GLY A 205 0.54 1.11 -11.26
CA GLY A 205 0.49 0.77 -12.70
C GLY A 205 1.86 0.82 -13.40
N GLY A 206 2.90 1.28 -12.70
CA GLY A 206 4.25 1.47 -13.25
C GLY A 206 4.43 2.81 -13.97
N LEU A 207 5.20 2.81 -15.06
CA LEU A 207 5.47 4.00 -15.87
C LEU A 207 4.56 4.09 -17.09
N THR A 208 4.12 5.30 -17.43
CA THR A 208 3.41 5.53 -18.69
C THR A 208 4.31 5.15 -19.87
N ASN A 209 3.76 4.43 -20.85
CA ASN A 209 4.48 3.94 -22.02
C ASN A 209 5.62 2.95 -21.67
N LYS A 210 5.51 2.24 -20.52
CA LYS A 210 6.46 1.18 -20.18
C LYS A 210 6.50 0.11 -21.29
N ARG A 211 7.72 -0.32 -21.62
CA ARG A 211 7.97 -1.34 -22.64
C ARG A 211 7.89 -2.73 -22.02
N TRP A 212 7.16 -3.62 -22.71
CA TRP A 212 7.09 -5.04 -22.37
C TRP A 212 6.69 -5.25 -20.89
N GLY A 213 6.84 -6.46 -20.35
CA GLY A 213 6.58 -6.76 -18.94
C GLY A 213 7.58 -6.10 -17.97
N ARG A 214 7.86 -4.81 -18.11
CA ARG A 214 8.71 -4.02 -17.21
C ARG A 214 8.10 -4.03 -15.82
N VAL A 215 8.90 -4.48 -14.86
CA VAL A 215 8.58 -4.49 -13.44
C VAL A 215 9.36 -3.37 -12.74
N GLY A 216 8.66 -2.57 -11.94
CA GLY A 216 9.26 -1.49 -11.14
C GLY A 216 9.71 -1.95 -9.76
N ASP A 217 9.92 -0.99 -8.87
CA ASP A 217 10.32 -1.19 -7.47
C ASP A 217 9.19 -1.74 -6.59
N SER A 218 7.93 -1.38 -6.89
CA SER A 218 6.79 -1.63 -6.01
C SER A 218 6.52 -3.09 -5.65
N PRO A 219 6.74 -4.11 -6.51
CA PRO A 219 6.61 -5.51 -6.10
C PRO A 219 7.92 -6.11 -5.55
N ILE A 220 9.00 -5.33 -5.48
CA ILE A 220 10.33 -5.81 -5.06
C ILE A 220 10.56 -5.43 -3.60
N ILE A 221 10.51 -6.43 -2.73
CA ILE A 221 10.78 -6.27 -1.29
C ILE A 221 12.20 -5.76 -1.06
N GLY A 222 12.33 -4.72 -0.25
CA GLY A 222 13.59 -4.01 0.00
C GLY A 222 13.90 -2.88 -0.98
N ALA A 223 13.14 -2.72 -2.06
CA ALA A 223 13.24 -1.58 -2.97
C ALA A 223 12.03 -0.63 -2.82
N GLY A 224 10.85 -1.08 -3.24
CA GLY A 224 9.62 -0.27 -3.16
C GLY A 224 8.88 -0.44 -1.83
N THR A 225 9.04 -1.58 -1.16
CA THR A 225 8.30 -1.92 0.07
C THR A 225 9.22 -2.64 1.05
N TYR A 226 9.20 -2.22 2.31
CA TYR A 226 9.95 -2.88 3.38
C TYR A 226 9.27 -2.65 4.73
N ALA A 227 9.26 -3.65 5.60
CA ALA A 227 8.83 -3.51 6.98
C ALA A 227 9.66 -4.42 7.90
N SER A 228 10.07 -3.90 9.05
CA SER A 228 10.65 -4.67 10.15
C SER A 228 10.38 -3.96 11.48
N ASN A 229 9.86 -4.68 12.47
CA ASN A 229 9.63 -4.17 13.82
C ASN A 229 10.91 -3.68 14.51
N GLU A 230 12.07 -4.18 14.07
CA GLU A 230 13.37 -3.78 14.63
C GLU A 230 13.85 -2.41 14.11
N THR A 231 13.29 -1.93 13.00
CA THR A 231 13.78 -0.72 12.32
C THR A 231 12.67 0.21 11.86
N CYS A 232 12.06 -0.07 10.70
CA CYS A 232 11.08 0.82 10.08
C CYS A 232 10.14 0.10 9.10
N ALA A 233 9.09 0.81 8.70
CA ALA A 233 8.27 0.50 7.54
C ALA A 233 8.42 1.61 6.49
N VAL A 234 8.58 1.22 5.23
CA VAL A 234 8.85 2.10 4.09
C VAL A 234 8.01 1.69 2.89
N SER A 235 7.40 2.68 2.25
CA SER A 235 6.77 2.56 0.94
C SER A 235 7.30 3.64 -0.01
N GLY A 236 7.81 3.22 -1.16
CA GLY A 236 8.47 4.05 -2.15
C GLY A 236 7.53 4.56 -3.25
N THR A 237 7.87 5.73 -3.80
CA THR A 237 7.27 6.23 -5.04
C THR A 237 8.30 7.03 -5.83
N GLY A 238 8.44 6.74 -7.11
CA GLY A 238 9.35 7.46 -8.01
C GLY A 238 9.61 6.65 -9.28
N GLN A 239 10.81 6.82 -9.84
CA GLN A 239 11.30 6.01 -10.94
C GLN A 239 11.96 4.74 -10.39
N GLY A 240 11.24 3.61 -10.50
CA GLY A 240 11.59 2.37 -9.83
C GLY A 240 12.99 1.82 -10.13
N GLU A 241 13.57 2.10 -11.29
CA GLU A 241 14.93 1.68 -11.64
C GLU A 241 15.98 2.18 -10.64
N TYR A 242 15.83 3.41 -10.13
CA TYR A 242 16.75 3.98 -9.13
C TYR A 242 16.57 3.35 -7.75
N PHE A 243 15.32 3.07 -7.37
CA PHE A 243 15.00 2.41 -6.11
C PHE A 243 15.56 0.98 -6.07
N ILE A 244 15.42 0.22 -7.16
CA ILE A 244 15.98 -1.14 -7.28
C ILE A 244 17.51 -1.11 -7.22
N ARG A 245 18.14 -0.12 -7.84
CA ARG A 245 19.61 0.00 -7.87
C ARG A 245 20.22 0.58 -6.59
N GLY A 246 19.43 1.30 -5.78
CA GLY A 246 19.91 2.04 -4.61
C GLY A 246 20.82 3.22 -4.97
N SER A 247 20.55 3.92 -6.08
CA SER A 247 21.41 4.99 -6.63
C SER A 247 20.64 6.26 -6.94
#